data_AF-A0A101WR78-F1
#
_entry.id   AF-A0A101WR78-F1
#
_cell.length_a   1.000
_cell.length_b   1.000
_cell.length_c   1.000
_cell.angle_alpha   90.00
_cell.angle_beta   90.00
_cell.angle_gamma   90.00
#
_symmetry.space_group_name_H-M   'P 1'
#
loop_
_entity.id
_entity.type
_entity.pdbx_description
1 polymer ?
#
loop_
_entity_poly.entity_id
_entity_poly.type
_entity_poly.pdbx_seq_one_letter_code
_entity_poly.pdbx_strand_id
1 'polypeptide(L)' 'MNISQAVIHRIEELCRERNLTINALSNVSGVTQSTVNDIMSGKTYNAGIGTIKKLCD' A
#
# COMPACT_ATOMS: atom_id res chain seq x y z
N MET A 1 -3.71 8.36 -14.79
CA MET A 1 -3.29 7.85 -13.47
C MET A 1 -3.30 9.00 -12.48
N ASN A 2 -4.12 8.92 -11.44
CA ASN A 2 -4.08 9.87 -10.32
C ASN A 2 -3.17 9.34 -9.19
N ILE A 3 -2.97 10.14 -8.13
CA ILE A 3 -2.07 9.76 -7.02
C ILE A 3 -2.52 8.46 -6.35
N SER A 4 -3.82 8.32 -6.05
CA SER A 4 -4.37 7.09 -5.44
C SER A 4 -4.08 5.86 -6.30
N GLN A 5 -4.34 5.94 -7.61
CA GLN A 5 -4.03 4.87 -8.57
C GLN A 5 -2.54 4.53 -8.63
N ALA A 6 -1.67 5.54 -8.59
CA ALA A 6 -0.21 5.32 -8.58
C ALA A 6 0.25 4.62 -7.30
N VAL A 7 -0.32 4.97 -6.14
CA VAL A 7 -0.01 4.31 -4.86
C VAL A 7 -0.50 2.86 -4.85
N ILE A 8 -1.72 2.60 -5.33
CA ILE A 8 -2.28 1.24 -5.45
C ILE A 8 -1.37 0.38 -6.34
N HIS A 9 -1.01 0.89 -7.53
CA HIS A 9 -0.13 0.19 -8.45
C HIS A 9 1.23 -0.12 -7.79
N ARG A 10 1.81 0.83 -7.05
CA ARG A 10 3.08 0.60 -6.36
C ARG A 10 2.98 -0.49 -5.29
N ILE A 11 1.88 -0.55 -4.56
CA ILE A 11 1.63 -1.60 -3.55
C ILE A 11 1.54 -2.98 -4.21
N GLU A 12 0.85 -3.09 -5.34
CA GLU A 12 0.75 -4.34 -6.12
C GLU A 12 2.12 -4.78 -6.66
N GLU A 13 2.91 -3.83 -7.18
CA GLU A 13 4.27 -4.09 -7.65
C GLU A 13 5.16 -4.62 -6.54
N LEU A 14 5.15 -3.99 -5.35
CA LEU A 14 5.90 -4.44 -4.19
C LEU A 14 5.51 -5.86 -3.76
N CYS A 15 4.21 -6.16 -3.76
CA CYS A 15 3.72 -7.50 -3.46
C CYS A 15 4.26 -8.53 -4.46
N ARG A 16 4.24 -8.21 -5.76
CA ARG A 16 4.78 -9.09 -6.82
C ARG A 16 6.30 -9.24 -6.74
N GLU A 17 7.04 -8.14 -6.55
CA GLU A 17 8.50 -8.11 -6.43
C GLU A 17 8.99 -8.95 -5.24
N ARG A 18 8.27 -8.89 -4.12
CA ARG A 18 8.63 -9.56 -2.87
C ARG A 18 7.95 -10.92 -2.67
N ASN A 19 7.11 -11.34 -3.61
CA ASN A 19 6.25 -12.52 -3.50
C ASN A 19 5.42 -12.54 -2.20
N LEU A 20 4.79 -11.40 -1.88
CA LEU A 20 3.96 -11.18 -0.69
C LEU A 20 2.50 -10.99 -1.08
N THR A 21 1.60 -11.34 -0.17
CA THR A 21 0.20 -10.88 -0.23
C THR A 21 0.10 -9.45 0.33
N ILE A 22 -1.00 -8.75 0.01
CA ILE A 22 -1.28 -7.41 0.57
C ILE A 22 -1.30 -7.45 2.12
N ASN A 23 -1.88 -8.50 2.69
CA ASN A 23 -1.89 -8.76 4.13
C ASN A 23 -0.46 -8.91 4.67
N ALA A 24 0.37 -9.72 4.02
CA ALA A 24 1.77 -9.88 4.42
C ALA A 24 2.56 -8.56 4.33
N LEU A 25 2.35 -7.76 3.26
CA LEU A 25 2.96 -6.43 3.12
C LEU A 25 2.55 -5.49 4.26
N SER A 26 1.27 -5.46 4.63
CA SER A 26 0.79 -4.64 5.75
C SER A 26 1.48 -5.02 7.07
N ASN A 27 1.65 -6.31 7.33
CA ASN A 27 2.30 -6.81 8.52
C ASN A 27 3.79 -6.42 8.58
N VAL A 28 4.54 -6.65 7.49
CA VAL A 28 5.99 -6.34 7.47
C VAL A 28 6.29 -4.85 7.46
N SER A 29 5.39 -4.02 6.93
CA SER A 29 5.52 -2.56 6.91
C SER A 29 5.10 -1.88 8.23
N GLY A 30 4.50 -2.61 9.17
CA GLY A 30 3.94 -2.04 10.39
C GLY A 30 2.79 -1.05 10.10
N VAL A 31 2.02 -1.31 9.04
CA VAL A 31 0.81 -0.57 8.66
C VAL A 31 -0.40 -1.47 8.89
N THR A 32 -1.45 -0.94 9.50
CA THR A 32 -2.66 -1.74 9.76
C THR A 32 -3.33 -2.18 8.46
N GLN A 33 -3.96 -3.35 8.47
CA GLN A 33 -4.65 -3.86 7.28
C GLN A 33 -5.79 -2.96 6.84
N SER A 34 -6.53 -2.36 7.78
CA SER A 34 -7.60 -1.43 7.46
C SER A 34 -7.09 -0.24 6.65
N THR A 35 -5.92 0.30 6.99
CA THR A 35 -5.29 1.38 6.23
C THR A 35 -4.87 0.92 4.83
N VAL A 36 -4.23 -0.24 4.69
CA VAL A 36 -3.86 -0.76 3.36
C VAL A 36 -5.10 -1.06 2.52
N ASN A 37 -6.16 -1.60 3.11
CA ASN A 37 -7.43 -1.88 2.42
C ASN A 37 -8.15 -0.59 2.00
N ASP A 38 -8.17 0.45 2.84
CA ASP A 38 -8.73 1.75 2.48
C ASP A 38 -7.93 2.41 1.32
N ILE A 39 -6.63 2.14 1.21
CA ILE A 39 -5.81 2.57 0.06
C ILE A 39 -6.17 1.74 -1.18
N MET A 40 -6.13 0.41 -1.08
CA MET A 40 -6.37 -0.52 -2.20
C MET A 40 -7.79 -0.41 -2.76
N SER A 41 -8.77 -0.07 -1.94
CA SER A 41 -10.15 0.18 -2.36
C SER A 41 -10.35 1.53 -3.07
N GLY A 42 -9.33 2.38 -3.13
CA GLY A 42 -9.42 3.73 -3.69
C GLY A 42 -10.18 4.73 -2.81
N LYS A 43 -10.62 4.33 -1.61
CA LYS A 43 -11.29 5.21 -0.63
C LYS A 43 -10.33 6.27 -0.10
N THR A 44 -9.04 5.96 -0.01
CA THR A 44 -7.99 6.92 0.33
C THR A 44 -7.48 7.62 -0.94
N TYR A 45 -7.83 8.89 -1.10
CA TYR A 45 -7.36 9.70 -2.22
C TYR A 45 -5.90 10.15 -2.07
N ASN A 46 -5.45 10.39 -0.82
CA ASN A 46 -4.09 10.84 -0.51
C ASN A 46 -3.54 10.07 0.70
N ALA A 47 -2.83 8.98 0.44
CA ALA A 47 -2.14 8.24 1.50
C ALA A 47 -1.00 9.11 2.07
N GLY A 48 -0.89 9.16 3.41
CA GLY A 48 0.16 9.95 4.05
C GLY A 48 1.56 9.46 3.64
N ILE A 49 2.49 10.40 3.40
CA ILE A 49 3.85 10.09 2.96
C ILE A 49 4.58 9.11 3.91
N GLY A 50 4.33 9.20 5.22
CA GLY A 50 4.87 8.27 6.20
C GLY A 50 4.35 6.84 6.04
N THR A 51 3.08 6.68 5.66
CA THR A 51 2.48 5.36 5.36
C THR A 51 3.06 4.79 4.08
N ILE A 52 3.20 5.62 3.03
CA ILE A 52 3.79 5.20 1.75
C ILE A 52 5.25 4.76 1.97
N LYS A 53 6.04 5.54 2.72
CA LYS A 53 7.42 5.16 3.06
C LYS A 53 7.45 3.80 3.74
N LYS A 54 6.63 3.59 4.78
CA LYS A 54 6.56 2.31 5.51
C LYS A 54 6.25 1.12 4.59
N LEU A 55 5.36 1.31 3.61
CA LEU A 55 5.00 0.26 2.64
C LEU A 55 6.13 -0.02 1.64
N CYS A 56 6.89 0.99 1.26
CA CYS A 56 8.00 0.87 0.31
C CYS A 56 9.28 0.29 0.91
N ASP A 57 9.49 0.47 2.22
CA ASP A 57 10.57 -0.16 2.98
C ASP A 57 10.45 -1.68 2.97
#